data_AF-A0A3B0CIB2-F1
#
_entry.id   AF-A0A3B0CIB2-F1
#
_cell.length_a   1.000
_cell.length_b   1.000
_cell.length_c   1.000
_cell.angle_alpha   90.00
_cell.angle_beta   90.00
_cell.angle_gamma   90.00
#
_symmetry.space_group_name_H-M   'P 1'
#
loop_
_entity.id
_entity.type
_entity.pdbx_description
1 polymer ?
#
loop_
_entity_poly.entity_id
_entity_poly.type
_entity_poly.pdbx_seq_one_letter_code
_entity_poly.pdbx_strand_id
1 'polypeptide(L)'
;MRCTKAMIKLTLNDKLIIVNVLVQWSKKTECRFQSRMYRELAKKLIYKKLIYKNAIDAFDGQELTMMAFALEQAAGSCPNPRYKRIYKQMARKLILAKKRFHRIAFQELSKRYL
;
A
#
# COMPACT_ATOMS: atom_id res chain seq x y z
N MET A 1 10.02 14.61 -15.25
CA MET A 1 9.15 13.40 -15.29
C MET A 1 8.12 13.51 -14.17
N ARG A 2 6.81 13.70 -14.46
CA ARG A 2 5.79 13.62 -13.39
C ARG A 2 5.75 12.16 -12.92
N CYS A 3 6.09 11.90 -11.65
CA CYS A 3 6.00 10.55 -11.08
C CYS A 3 4.58 10.01 -11.31
N THR A 4 4.46 9.02 -12.19
CA THR A 4 3.21 8.33 -12.44
C THR A 4 2.81 7.66 -11.13
N LYS A 5 1.55 7.80 -10.73
CA LYS A 5 1.01 7.17 -9.51
C LYS A 5 0.15 6.00 -9.90
N ALA A 6 0.33 4.87 -9.23
CA ALA A 6 -0.55 3.72 -9.32
C ALA A 6 -1.91 4.06 -8.70
N MET A 7 -2.94 3.87 -9.51
CA MET A 7 -4.33 4.07 -9.14
C MET A 7 -4.91 2.78 -8.59
N ILE A 8 -5.31 2.77 -7.31
CA ILE A 8 -5.90 1.60 -6.64
C ILE A 8 -7.23 1.97 -6.03
N LYS A 9 -8.24 1.12 -6.25
CA LYS A 9 -9.50 1.18 -5.53
C LYS A 9 -9.43 0.33 -4.25
N LEU A 10 -9.35 1.00 -3.11
CA LEU A 10 -9.40 0.36 -1.79
C LEU A 10 -10.76 0.64 -1.13
N THR A 11 -11.37 -0.40 -0.55
CA THR A 11 -12.58 -0.22 0.26
C THR A 11 -12.24 0.48 1.58
N LEU A 12 -13.25 1.01 2.29
CA LEU A 12 -13.03 1.59 3.62
C LEU A 12 -12.39 0.56 4.58
N ASN A 13 -12.87 -0.69 4.55
CA ASN A 13 -12.34 -1.76 5.38
C ASN A 13 -10.88 -2.09 5.01
N ASP A 14 -10.54 -2.12 3.72
CA ASP A 14 -9.16 -2.32 3.27
C ASP A 14 -8.26 -1.22 3.85
N LYS A 15 -8.70 0.04 3.77
CA LYS A 15 -7.95 1.19 4.30
C LYS A 15 -7.73 1.08 5.80
N LEU A 16 -8.78 0.77 6.57
CA LEU A 16 -8.69 0.62 8.03
C LEU A 16 -7.73 -0.50 8.42
N ILE A 17 -7.79 -1.64 7.73
CA ILE A 17 -6.87 -2.76 7.95
C ILE A 17 -5.43 -2.33 7.70
N ILE A 18 -5.16 -1.68 6.56
CA ILE A 18 -3.81 -1.23 6.19
C ILE A 18 -3.31 -0.18 7.19
N VAL A 19 -4.13 0.81 7.54
CA VAL A 19 -3.79 1.86 8.51
C VAL A 19 -3.42 1.25 9.86
N ASN A 20 -4.23 0.33 10.39
CA ASN A 20 -3.96 -0.29 11.67
C ASN A 20 -2.61 -1.03 11.66
N VAL A 21 -2.33 -1.77 10.59
CA VAL A 21 -1.06 -2.47 10.40
C VAL A 21 0.11 -1.47 10.33
N LEU A 22 -0.01 -0.41 9.53
CA LEU A 22 1.02 0.62 9.41
C LEU A 22 1.31 1.33 10.74
N VAL A 23 0.27 1.69 11.49
CA VAL A 23 0.41 2.34 12.80
C VAL A 23 1.12 1.40 13.78
N GLN A 24 0.73 0.14 13.84
CA GLN A 24 1.39 -0.85 14.69
C GLN A 24 2.87 -1.05 14.31
N TRP A 25 3.17 -1.24 13.03
CA TRP A 25 4.55 -1.43 12.58
C TRP A 25 5.41 -0.16 12.69
N SER A 26 4.81 1.03 12.61
CA SER A 26 5.53 2.28 12.88
C SER A 26 6.04 2.38 14.32
N LYS A 27 5.40 1.68 15.27
CA LYS A 27 5.84 1.62 16.67
C LYS A 27 6.84 0.50 16.93
N LYS A 28 6.82 -0.55 16.11
CA LYS A 28 7.67 -1.75 16.26
C LYS A 28 9.00 -1.66 15.52
N THR A 29 9.07 -0.94 14.41
CA THR A 29 10.33 -0.82 13.65
C THR A 29 11.34 0.06 14.39
N GLU A 30 12.58 -0.43 14.49
CA GLU A 30 13.71 0.30 15.06
C GLU A 30 14.24 1.38 14.10
N CYS A 31 13.96 1.23 12.80
CA CYS A 31 14.39 2.19 11.80
C CYS A 31 13.50 3.44 11.81
N ARG A 32 14.07 4.58 12.25
CA ARG A 32 13.37 5.89 12.29
C ARG A 32 12.76 6.28 10.94
N PHE A 33 13.47 6.02 9.84
CA PHE A 33 12.98 6.32 8.49
C PHE A 33 11.73 5.49 8.13
N GLN A 34 11.78 4.18 8.36
CA GLN A 34 10.62 3.31 8.11
C GLN A 34 9.44 3.68 9.02
N SER A 35 9.69 3.99 10.29
CA SER A 35 8.66 4.45 11.21
C SER A 35 7.94 5.70 10.69
N ARG A 36 8.71 6.71 10.25
CA ARG A 36 8.17 7.94 9.67
C ARG A 36 7.37 7.66 8.41
N MET A 37 7.90 6.82 7.51
CA MET A 37 7.22 6.41 6.28
C MET A 37 5.88 5.73 6.56
N TYR A 38 5.82 4.80 7.51
CA TYR A 38 4.57 4.14 7.88
C TYR A 38 3.53 5.11 8.46
N ARG A 39 3.96 6.08 9.28
CA ARG A 39 3.05 7.12 9.80
C ARG A 39 2.51 8.02 8.70
N GLU A 40 3.37 8.48 7.79
CA GLU A 40 2.94 9.33 6.68
C GLU A 40 2.02 8.58 5.70
N LEU A 41 2.29 7.30 5.43
CA LEU A 41 1.39 6.44 4.65
C LEU A 41 0.02 6.25 5.33
N ALA A 42 0.01 5.99 6.64
CA ALA A 42 -1.23 5.87 7.40
C ALA A 42 -2.02 7.19 7.37
N LYS A 43 -1.36 8.34 7.59
CA LYS A 43 -1.99 9.65 7.44
C LYS A 43 -2.53 9.83 6.02
N LYS A 44 -1.78 9.53 4.97
CA LYS A 44 -2.22 9.68 3.57
C LYS A 44 -3.47 8.86 3.25
N LEU A 45 -3.61 7.67 3.84
CA LEU A 45 -4.81 6.83 3.73
C LEU A 45 -6.05 7.43 4.45
N ILE A 46 -5.83 8.19 5.52
CA ILE A 46 -6.89 8.82 6.34
C ILE A 46 -7.24 10.23 5.83
N TYR A 47 -6.24 11.07 5.56
CA TYR A 47 -6.35 12.51 5.27
C TYR A 47 -6.83 12.84 3.87
N LYS A 48 -6.86 11.89 2.93
CA LYS A 48 -7.53 12.06 1.64
C LYS A 48 -9.05 12.07 1.87
N LYS A 49 -9.57 13.15 2.47
CA LYS A 49 -10.97 13.49 2.79
C LYS A 49 -11.83 12.27 3.15
N LEU A 50 -11.92 11.95 4.45
CA LEU A 50 -12.97 11.14 5.10
C LEU A 50 -13.93 10.44 4.12
N ILE A 51 -13.74 9.13 3.91
CA ILE A 51 -14.85 8.23 3.50
C ILE A 51 -15.50 8.56 2.14
N TYR A 52 -14.77 9.03 1.12
CA TYR A 52 -15.30 8.88 -0.24
C TYR A 52 -15.23 7.39 -0.62
N LYS A 53 -16.37 6.69 -0.49
CA LYS A 53 -16.60 5.24 -0.72
C LYS A 53 -16.06 4.69 -2.06
N ASN A 54 -15.57 5.54 -2.97
CA ASN A 54 -15.12 5.16 -4.31
C ASN A 54 -13.87 5.90 -4.81
N ALA A 55 -13.12 6.61 -3.96
CA ALA A 55 -11.93 7.34 -4.42
C ALA A 55 -10.82 6.37 -4.87
N ILE A 56 -10.31 6.59 -6.09
CA ILE A 56 -9.09 5.97 -6.57
C ILE A 56 -7.93 6.57 -5.78
N ASP A 57 -7.29 5.76 -4.96
CA ASP A 57 -6.10 6.17 -4.24
C ASP A 57 -4.89 6.13 -5.18
N ALA A 58 -4.03 7.13 -5.04
CA ALA A 58 -2.89 7.34 -5.93
C ALA A 58 -1.62 7.17 -5.10
N PHE A 59 -0.96 6.03 -5.30
CA PHE A 59 0.27 5.66 -4.60
C PHE A 59 1.40 5.44 -5.58
N ASP A 60 2.64 5.77 -5.22
CA ASP A 60 3.78 5.34 -6.03
C ASP A 60 4.17 3.87 -5.76
N GLY A 61 5.07 3.32 -6.57
CA GLY A 61 5.50 1.93 -6.45
C GLY A 61 6.19 1.61 -5.12
N GLN A 62 6.86 2.58 -4.50
CA GLN A 62 7.54 2.40 -3.21
C GLN A 62 6.52 2.37 -2.07
N GLU A 63 5.56 3.28 -2.07
CA GLU A 63 4.44 3.32 -1.12
C GLU A 63 3.65 2.00 -1.13
N LEU A 64 3.34 1.46 -2.33
CA LEU A 64 2.70 0.15 -2.45
C LEU A 64 3.53 -1.00 -1.88
N THR A 65 4.85 -0.95 -2.09
CA THR A 65 5.76 -1.97 -1.58
C THR A 65 5.83 -1.93 -0.06
N MET A 66 5.94 -0.73 0.52
CA MET A 66 6.00 -0.53 1.97
C MET A 66 4.71 -1.01 2.66
N MET A 67 3.55 -0.70 2.10
CA MET A 67 2.27 -1.19 2.62
C MET A 67 2.16 -2.72 2.52
N ALA A 68 2.54 -3.31 1.38
CA ALA A 68 2.51 -4.75 1.20
C ALA A 68 3.44 -5.47 2.18
N PHE A 69 4.65 -4.94 2.39
CA PHE A 69 5.63 -5.49 3.31
C PHE A 69 5.12 -5.48 4.76
N ALA A 70 4.57 -4.36 5.23
CA ALA A 70 4.00 -4.27 6.58
C ALA A 70 2.85 -5.28 6.78
N LEU A 71 2.03 -5.53 5.75
CA LEU A 71 0.97 -6.54 5.78
C LEU A 71 1.53 -7.97 5.82
N GLU A 72 2.60 -8.26 5.09
CA GLU A 72 3.24 -9.59 5.16
C GLU A 72 3.87 -9.85 6.53
N GLN A 73 4.54 -8.84 7.10
CA GLN A 73 5.06 -8.96 8.46
C GLN A 73 3.93 -9.15 9.49
N ALA A 74 2.84 -8.39 9.37
CA ALA A 74 1.65 -8.59 10.20
C ALA A 74 1.08 -10.01 10.06
N ALA A 75 1.00 -10.54 8.84
CA ALA A 75 0.57 -11.91 8.58
C ALA A 75 1.49 -12.97 9.17
N GLY A 76 2.81 -12.73 9.20
CA GLY A 76 3.79 -13.60 9.85
C GLY A 76 3.61 -13.65 11.36
N SER A 77 3.33 -12.50 11.96
CA SER A 77 3.15 -12.36 13.42
C SER A 77 1.74 -12.67 13.94
N CYS A 78 0.75 -12.89 13.07
CA CYS A 78 -0.64 -13.06 13.48
C CYS A 78 -0.94 -14.53 13.83
N PRO A 79 -1.35 -14.83 15.08
CA PRO A 79 -1.71 -16.19 15.49
C PRO A 79 -3.05 -16.64 14.90
N ASN A 80 -3.93 -15.69 14.56
CA ASN A 80 -5.25 -16.00 14.03
C ASN A 80 -5.20 -16.28 12.50
N PRO A 81 -5.57 -17.48 12.04
CA PRO A 81 -5.46 -17.87 10.64
C PRO A 81 -6.36 -17.04 9.71
N ARG A 82 -7.49 -16.53 10.20
CA ARG A 82 -8.41 -15.69 9.42
C ARG A 82 -7.76 -14.34 9.09
N TYR A 83 -7.19 -13.67 10.09
CA TYR A 83 -6.51 -12.39 9.89
C TYR A 83 -5.23 -12.55 9.05
N LYS A 84 -4.48 -13.64 9.26
CA LYS A 84 -3.33 -14.00 8.42
C LYS A 84 -3.71 -14.09 6.94
N ARG A 85 -4.84 -14.73 6.61
CA ARG A 85 -5.34 -14.81 5.22
C ARG A 85 -5.71 -13.43 4.69
N ILE A 86 -6.40 -12.61 5.48
CA ILE A 86 -6.81 -11.25 5.10
C ILE A 86 -5.57 -10.39 4.79
N TYR A 87 -4.56 -10.38 5.65
CA TYR A 87 -3.33 -9.60 5.44
C TYR A 87 -2.58 -10.06 4.18
N LYS A 88 -2.44 -11.39 3.97
CA LYS A 88 -1.81 -11.93 2.76
C LYS A 88 -2.57 -11.56 1.49
N GLN A 89 -3.90 -11.62 1.51
CA GLN A 89 -4.73 -11.21 0.37
C GLN A 89 -4.55 -9.72 0.06
N MET A 90 -4.50 -8.88 1.09
CA MET A 90 -4.30 -7.44 0.93
C MET A 90 -2.91 -7.11 0.37
N ALA A 91 -1.86 -7.76 0.89
CA ALA A 91 -0.50 -7.60 0.39
C ALA A 91 -0.42 -7.96 -1.11
N ARG A 92 -1.01 -9.09 -1.51
CA ARG A 92 -1.09 -9.51 -2.91
C ARG A 92 -1.81 -8.50 -3.79
N LYS A 93 -2.93 -7.92 -3.32
CA LYS A 93 -3.68 -6.89 -4.04
C LYS A 93 -2.79 -5.67 -4.36
N LEU A 94 -2.01 -5.21 -3.37
CA LEU A 94 -1.09 -4.07 -3.54
C LEU A 94 0.08 -4.41 -4.48
N ILE A 95 0.66 -5.61 -4.36
CA ILE A 95 1.75 -6.06 -5.25
C ILE A 95 1.26 -6.16 -6.70
N LEU A 96 0.07 -6.70 -6.94
CA LEU A 96 -0.50 -6.79 -8.28
C LEU A 96 -0.74 -5.40 -8.88
N ALA A 97 -1.22 -4.45 -8.08
CA ALA A 97 -1.38 -3.08 -8.54
C ALA A 97 -0.04 -2.42 -8.89
N LYS A 98 1.01 -2.66 -8.08
CA LYS A 98 2.38 -2.21 -8.40
C LYS A 98 2.86 -2.80 -9.73
N LYS A 99 2.68 -4.11 -9.95
CA LYS A 99 3.08 -4.77 -11.20
C LYS A 99 2.35 -4.19 -12.41
N ARG A 100 1.03 -3.97 -12.31
CA ARG A 100 0.23 -3.35 -13.37
C ARG A 100 0.71 -1.94 -13.69
N PHE A 101 1.00 -1.15 -12.66
CA PHE A 101 1.55 0.19 -12.82
C PHE A 101 2.89 0.19 -13.58
N HIS A 102 3.85 -0.66 -13.19
CA HIS A 102 5.12 -0.75 -13.90
C HIS A 102 4.96 -1.22 -15.34
N ARG A 103 4.05 -2.16 -15.61
CA ARG A 103 3.77 -2.62 -16.98
C ARG A 103 3.25 -1.49 -17.88
N ILE A 104 2.32 -0.67 -17.38
CA ILE A 104 1.79 0.49 -18.12
C ILE A 104 2.89 1.53 -18.34
N ALA A 105 3.66 1.86 -17.30
CA ALA A 105 4.76 2.82 -17.41
C ALA A 105 5.82 2.35 -18.43
N PHE A 106 6.15 1.06 -18.45
CA PHE A 106 7.08 0.48 -19.40
C PHE A 106 6.54 0.48 -20.84
N GLN A 107 5.26 0.14 -21.04
CA GLN A 107 4.61 0.22 -22.36
C GLN A 107 4.59 1.66 -22.92
N GLU A 108 4.38 2.65 -22.06
CA GLU A 108 4.38 4.05 -22.45
C GLU A 108 5.79 4.52 -22.85
N LEU A 109 6.83 4.05 -22.14
CA LEU A 109 8.21 4.31 -22.51
C LEU A 109 8.56 3.61 -23.83
N SER A 110 8.21 2.33 -23.99
CA SER A 110 8.53 1.59 -25.21
C SER A 110 7.93 2.25 -26.45
N LYS A 111 6.71 2.81 -26.38
CA LYS A 111 6.08 3.57 -27.49
C LYS A 111 6.79 4.87 -27.87
N ARG A 112 7.64 5.42 -27.00
CA ARG A 112 8.36 6.68 -27.25
C ARG A 112 9.78 6.45 -27.78
N TYR A 113 10.31 5.25 -27.59
CA TYR A 113 11.69 4.90 -27.93
C TYR A 113 11.79 3.78 -28.99
N LEU A 114 10.66 3.18 -29.39
CA LEU A 114 10.49 2.34 -30.59
C LEU A 114 9.57 3.08 -31.57
#